data_AF-A0A2D6XHQ7-F1
#
_entry.id   AF-A0A2D6XHQ7-F1
#
_cell.length_a   1.000
_cell.length_b   1.000
_cell.length_c   1.000
_cell.angle_alpha   90.00
_cell.angle_beta   90.00
_cell.angle_gamma   90.00
#
_symmetry.space_group_name_H-M   'P 1'
#
loop_
_entity.id
_entity.type
_entity.pdbx_description
1 polymer ?
#
loop_
_entity_poly.entity_id
_entity_poly.type
_entity_poly.pdbx_seq_one_letter_code
_entity_poly.pdbx_strand_id
1 'polypeptide(L)' 'MTLIEYIVGLIGLWLFSDAILSITLYLNAPSYDGSPKQSWRKDHWVRAVRALCGIALMVIIWFN' A
#
# COMPACT_ATOMS: atom_id res chain seq x y z
N MET A 1 3.70 24.40 2.84
CA MET A 1 3.92 23.06 3.42
C MET A 1 4.24 23.17 4.90
N THR A 2 3.26 22.88 5.75
CA THR A 2 3.42 22.78 7.20
C THR A 2 4.13 21.48 7.60
N LEU A 3 4.63 21.40 8.85
CA LEU A 3 5.24 20.17 9.37
C LEU A 3 4.25 18.99 9.33
N ILE A 4 2.97 19.25 9.60
CA ILE A 4 1.91 18.23 9.59
C ILE A 4 1.72 17.69 8.16
N GLU A 5 1.60 18.59 7.18
CA GLU A 5 1.50 18.20 5.76
C GLU A 5 2.68 17.33 5.31
N TYR A 6 3.91 17.70 5.72
CA TYR A 6 5.10 16.94 5.40
C TYR A 6 5.06 15.52 6.00
N ILE A 7 4.68 15.39 7.28
CA ILE A 7 4.55 14.09 7.95
C ILE A 7 3.48 13.23 7.28
N VAL A 8 2.33 13.80 6.93
CA VAL A 8 1.24 13.09 6.24
C VAL A 8 1.69 12.60 4.86
N GLY A 9 2.42 13.42 4.10
CA GLY A 9 3.01 13.02 2.82
C GLY A 9 3.99 11.85 2.96
N LEU A 10 4.85 11.86 3.98
CA LEU A 10 5.77 10.75 4.26
C LEU A 10 5.04 9.46 4.65
N ILE A 11 3.96 9.55 5.43
CA ILE A 11 3.11 8.39 5.75
C ILE A 11 2.49 7.83 4.47
N GLY A 12 1.99 8.70 3.59
CA GLY A 12 1.45 8.30 2.29
C GLY A 12 2.47 7.55 1.43
N LEU A 13 3.68 8.09 1.33
CA LEU A 13 4.80 7.46 0.61
C LEU A 13 5.18 6.10 1.21
N TRP A 14 5.24 6.02 2.54
CA TRP A 14 5.55 4.77 3.25
C TRP A 14 4.51 3.69 2.95
N LEU A 15 3.22 4.00 3.10
CA LEU A 15 2.12 3.06 2.84
C LEU A 15 2.11 2.58 1.38
N PHE A 16 2.35 3.48 0.44
CA PHE A 16 2.43 3.14 -0.97
C PHE A 16 3.61 2.21 -1.28
N SER A 17 4.80 2.54 -0.75
CA SER A 17 6.01 1.74 -0.95
C SER A 17 5.88 0.35 -0.32
N ASP A 18 5.35 0.27 0.90
CA ASP A 18 5.07 -1.00 1.58
C ASP A 18 4.07 -1.87 0.80
N ALA A 19 3.03 -1.26 0.23
CA ALA A 19 2.08 -1.98 -0.61
C ALA A 19 2.75 -2.57 -1.88
N ILE A 20 3.59 -1.81 -2.59
CA ILE A 20 4.31 -2.30 -3.78
C ILE A 20 5.29 -3.41 -3.42
N LEU A 21 6.13 -3.18 -2.41
CA LEU A 21 7.12 -4.15 -1.96
C LEU A 21 6.45 -5.45 -1.57
N SER A 22 5.36 -5.35 -0.83
CA SER A 22 4.66 -6.52 -0.33
C SER A 22 3.85 -7.23 -1.43
N ILE A 23 3.28 -6.54 -2.42
CA ILE A 23 2.71 -7.21 -3.60
C ILE A 23 3.78 -8.01 -4.33
N THR A 24 4.94 -7.40 -4.57
CA THR A 24 6.05 -8.03 -5.29
C THR A 24 6.58 -9.26 -4.54
N LEU A 25 6.76 -9.13 -3.22
CA LEU A 25 7.29 -10.21 -2.38
C LEU A 25 6.36 -11.42 -2.34
N TYR A 26 5.05 -11.18 -2.28
CA TYR A 26 4.07 -12.25 -2.07
C TYR A 26 3.39 -12.73 -3.35
N LEU A 27 3.75 -12.19 -4.53
CA LEU A 27 3.11 -12.52 -5.81
C LEU A 27 3.16 -14.02 -6.14
N ASN A 28 4.20 -14.72 -5.68
CA ASN A 28 4.38 -16.17 -5.86
C ASN A 28 4.48 -16.92 -4.52
N ALA A 29 4.14 -16.28 -3.41
CA ALA A 29 4.16 -16.91 -2.11
C ALA A 29 2.91 -17.77 -1.90
N PRO A 30 2.99 -18.84 -1.08
CA PRO A 30 1.80 -19.57 -0.66
C PRO A 30 0.85 -18.67 0.12
N SER A 31 -0.45 -18.93 -0.03
CA SER A 31 -1.47 -18.27 0.78
C SER A 31 -1.53 -18.89 2.18
N TYR A 32 -2.10 -18.15 3.12
CA TYR A 32 -2.25 -18.56 4.52
C TYR A 32 -3.14 -19.80 4.69
N ASP A 33 -3.96 -20.11 3.69
CA ASP A 33 -4.87 -21.26 3.69
C ASP A 33 -4.24 -22.54 3.12
N GLY A 34 -2.93 -22.52 2.86
CA GLY A 34 -2.20 -23.65 2.26
C GLY A 34 -2.27 -23.69 0.73
N SER A 35 -2.98 -22.76 0.08
CA SER A 35 -2.94 -22.65 -1.38
C SER A 35 -1.52 -22.33 -1.86
N PRO A 36 -1.05 -22.97 -2.95
CA PRO A 36 0.34 -22.81 -3.40
C PRO A 36 0.68 -21.40 -3.89
N LYS A 37 -0.34 -20.56 -4.17
CA LYS A 37 -0.18 -19.18 -4.60
C LYS A 37 -1.21 -18.26 -3.95
N GLN A 38 -0.76 -17.09 -3.52
CA GLN A 38 -1.65 -15.98 -3.16
C GLN A 38 -2.45 -15.50 -4.38
N SER A 39 -3.68 -15.09 -4.11
CA SER A 39 -4.62 -14.63 -5.13
C SER A 39 -4.94 -13.15 -4.94
N TRP A 40 -5.21 -12.46 -6.04
CA TRP A 40 -5.55 -11.04 -5.98
C TRP A 40 -6.82 -10.75 -5.18
N ARG A 41 -7.83 -11.60 -5.35
CA ARG A 41 -9.14 -11.42 -4.70
C ARG A 41 -9.10 -11.62 -3.19
N LYS A 42 -8.16 -12.42 -2.68
CA LYS A 42 -8.13 -12.82 -1.27
C LYS A 42 -6.98 -12.18 -0.49
N ASP A 43 -5.79 -12.13 -1.09
CA ASP A 43 -4.55 -11.78 -0.39
C ASP A 43 -4.01 -10.40 -0.79
N HIS A 44 -4.06 -10.05 -2.08
CA HIS A 44 -3.47 -8.78 -2.56
C HIS A 44 -4.41 -7.58 -2.52
N TRP A 45 -5.74 -7.78 -2.44
CA TRP A 45 -6.70 -6.66 -2.43
C TRP A 45 -6.46 -5.69 -1.26
N VAL A 46 -6.11 -6.20 -0.07
CA VAL A 46 -5.78 -5.36 1.09
C VAL A 46 -4.57 -4.48 0.80
N ARG A 47 -3.58 -5.03 0.09
CA ARG A 47 -2.37 -4.29 -0.31
C ARG A 47 -2.71 -3.22 -1.34
N ALA A 48 -3.60 -3.52 -2.29
CA ALA A 48 -4.10 -2.54 -3.25
C ALA A 48 -4.86 -1.39 -2.55
N VAL A 49 -5.72 -1.70 -1.57
CA VAL A 49 -6.39 -0.68 -0.76
C VAL A 49 -5.37 0.17 0.00
N ARG A 50 -4.34 -0.44 0.60
CA ARG A 50 -3.25 0.29 1.26
C ARG A 50 -2.50 1.23 0.31
N ALA A 51 -2.21 0.79 -0.91
CA ALA A 51 -1.60 1.63 -1.93
C ALA A 51 -2.49 2.83 -2.27
N LEU A 52 -3.80 2.62 -2.45
CA LEU A 52 -4.77 3.69 -2.72
C LEU A 52 -4.86 4.69 -1.56
N CYS A 53 -4.86 4.23 -0.31
CA CYS A 53 -4.81 5.11 0.85
C CYS A 53 -3.52 5.94 0.87
N GLY A 54 -2.37 5.33 0.57
CA GLY A 54 -1.09 6.04 0.48
C GLY A 54 -1.10 7.13 -0.59
N ILE A 55 -1.64 6.82 -1.78
CA ILE A 55 -1.83 7.79 -2.87
C ILE A 55 -2.76 8.92 -2.43
N ALA A 56 -3.92 8.59 -1.83
CA ALA A 56 -4.87 9.59 -1.38
C ALA A 56 -4.25 10.58 -0.38
N LEU A 57 -3.44 10.10 0.57
CA LEU A 57 -2.73 10.98 1.51
C LEU A 57 -1.76 11.91 0.78
N MET A 58 -0.95 11.40 -0.15
CA MET A 58 -0.02 12.22 -0.93
C MET A 58 -0.76 13.27 -1.79
N VAL A 59 -1.88 12.88 -2.40
CA VAL A 59 -2.68 13.74 -3.28
C VAL A 59 -3.41 14.84 -2.50
N ILE A 60 -4.01 14.51 -1.35
CA ILE A 60 -4.68 15.51 -0.49
C ILE A 60 -3.68 16.59 -0.07
N ILE A 61 -2.47 16.21 0.32
CA ILE A 61 -1.43 17.18 0.69
C ILE A 61 -0.96 18.01 -0.50
N TRP A 62 -0.88 17.44 -1.71
CA TRP A 62 -0.48 18.19 -2.90
C TRP A 62 -1.46 19.33 -3.27
N PHE A 63 -2.75 19.15 -2.98
CA PHE A 63 -3.81 20.10 -3.35
C PHE A 63 -4.24 21.05 -2.22
N ASN A 64 -3.65 20.94 -1.02
CA ASN A 64 -3.85 21.89 0.09
C ASN A 64 -2.66 22.85 0.22
#